data_AF-A0A9N7RNT4-F1
#
_entry.id   AF-A0A9N7RNT4-F1
#
_cell.length_a   1.000
_cell.length_b   1.000
_cell.length_c   1.000
_cell.angle_alpha   90.00
_cell.angle_beta   90.00
_cell.angle_gamma   90.00
#
_symmetry.space_group_name_H-M   'P 1'
#
loop_
_entity.id
_entity.type
_entity.pdbx_description
1 polymer ?
#
loop_
_entity_poly.entity_id
_entity_poly.type
_entity_poly.pdbx_seq_one_letter_code
_entity_poly.pdbx_strand_id
1 'polypeptide(L)' 'KYKCFTGQQVNMAKSSIFFSKNTSDSLQAAIYHILHGITPHRSSRYLGLPLGIGRSKGETFHYV' A
#
# COMPACT_ATOMS: atom_id res chain seq x y z
N LYS A 1 -19.93 -2.52 -5.33
CA LYS A 1 -20.67 -3.45 -6.23
C LYS A 1 -19.94 -4.77 -6.51
N TYR A 2 -18.60 -4.84 -6.52
CA TYR A 2 -17.83 -6.10 -6.69
C TYR A 2 -18.02 -7.12 -5.54
N LYS A 3 -17.92 -6.66 -4.28
CA LYS A 3 -18.09 -7.48 -3.06
C LYS A 3 -19.41 -8.26 -2.98
N CYS A 4 -20.50 -7.68 -3.48
CA CYS A 4 -21.84 -8.25 -3.38
C CYS A 4 -22.08 -9.36 -4.40
N PHE A 5 -21.36 -9.33 -5.53
CA PHE A 5 -21.53 -10.29 -6.62
C PHE A 5 -20.60 -11.50 -6.48
N THR A 6 -19.37 -11.29 -6.00
CA THR A 6 -18.36 -12.38 -5.87
C THR A 6 -18.21 -12.91 -4.44
N GLY A 7 -18.81 -12.25 -3.43
CA GLY A 7 -18.59 -12.55 -2.01
C GLY A 7 -17.17 -12.24 -1.52
N GLN A 8 -16.32 -11.66 -2.36
CA GLN A 8 -14.92 -11.43 -2.02
C GLN A 8 -14.75 -10.24 -1.07
N GLN A 9 -13.97 -10.44 -0.01
CA GLN A 9 -13.62 -9.42 0.96
C GLN A 9 -12.13 -9.10 0.89
N VAL A 10 -11.80 -7.80 1.03
CA VAL A 10 -10.42 -7.34 1.10
C VAL A 10 -9.81 -7.80 2.41
N ASN A 11 -8.66 -8.48 2.33
CA ASN A 11 -7.89 -8.84 3.51
C ASN A 11 -7.05 -7.63 3.94
N MET A 12 -7.50 -6.91 4.97
CA MET A 12 -6.81 -5.71 5.46
C MET A 12 -5.42 -6.00 6.03
N ALA A 13 -5.18 -7.21 6.58
CA ALA A 13 -3.86 -7.60 7.09
C ALA A 13 -2.83 -7.88 5.98
N LYS A 14 -3.29 -8.16 4.76
CA LYS A 14 -2.44 -8.34 3.57
C LYS A 14 -2.45 -7.14 2.63
N SER A 15 -3.20 -6.10 2.98
CA SER A 15 -3.39 -4.90 2.14
C SER A 15 -2.63 -3.74 2.75
N SER A 16 -2.01 -2.93 1.91
CA SER A 16 -1.25 -1.74 2.32
C SER A 16 -1.57 -0.58 1.40
N ILE A 17 -1.52 0.65 1.91
CA ILE A 17 -1.69 1.88 1.12
C ILE A 17 -0.39 2.68 1.06
N PHE A 18 -0.22 3.39 -0.05
CA PHE A 18 0.93 4.26 -0.32
C PHE A 18 0.43 5.65 -0.70
N PHE A 19 1.05 6.67 -0.13
CA PHE A 19 0.78 8.06 -0.47
C PHE A 19 1.94 8.66 -1.26
N SER A 20 1.60 9.52 -2.21
CA SER A 20 2.60 10.33 -2.91
C SER A 20 3.09 11.46 -2.00
N LYS A 21 4.23 12.07 -2.33
CA LYS A 21 4.77 13.23 -1.61
C LYS A 21 3.81 14.43 -1.56
N ASN A 22 2.85 14.49 -2.49
CA ASN A 22 1.90 15.60 -2.62
C ASN A 22 0.60 15.38 -1.84
N THR A 23 0.51 14.32 -1.04
CA THR A 23 -0.68 14.03 -0.23
C THR A 23 -0.52 14.63 1.16
N SER A 24 -1.36 15.59 1.53
CA SER A 24 -1.30 16.25 2.84
C SER A 24 -1.62 15.29 3.99
N ASP A 25 -1.03 15.52 5.16
CA ASP A 25 -1.22 14.67 6.33
C ASP A 25 -2.69 14.61 6.79
N SER A 26 -3.43 15.72 6.63
CA SER A 26 -4.86 15.78 6.90
C SER A 26 -5.66 14.82 6.01
N LEU A 27 -5.30 14.74 4.72
CA LEU A 27 -5.93 13.84 3.77
C LEU A 27 -5.52 12.40 4.03
N GLN A 28 -4.26 12.15 4.40
CA GLN A 28 -3.80 10.83 4.82
C GLN A 28 -4.58 10.33 6.05
N ALA A 29 -4.74 11.16 7.08
CA ALA A 29 -5.51 10.84 8.28
C ALA A 29 -6.98 10.51 7.97
N ALA A 30 -7.62 11.29 7.10
CA ALA A 30 -8.98 11.01 6.65
C ALA A 30 -9.09 9.66 5.92
N ILE A 31 -8.13 9.34 5.05
CA ILE A 31 -8.09 8.07 4.32
C ILE A 31 -7.83 6.89 5.28
N TYR A 32 -6.95 7.05 6.28
CA TYR A 32 -6.74 6.04 7.30
C TYR A 32 -8.03 5.73 8.08
N HIS A 33 -8.79 6.76 8.43
CA HIS A 33 -10.07 6.59 9.12
C HIS A 33 -11.08 5.85 8.23
N ILE A 34 -11.19 6.22 6.95
CA ILE A 34 -12.09 5.57 5.98
C ILE A 34 -11.72 4.09 5.77
N LEU A 35 -10.43 3.77 5.76
CA LEU A 35 -9.92 2.41 5.51
C LEU A 35 -9.75 1.59 6.80
N HIS A 36 -10.34 2.03 7.92
CA HIS A 36 -10.29 1.35 9.22
C HIS A 36 -8.87 1.02 9.69
N GLY A 37 -7.92 1.93 9.45
CA GLY A 37 -6.56 1.80 9.98
C GLY A 37 -5.66 0.81 9.25
N ILE A 38 -5.84 0.60 7.94
CA ILE A 38 -4.81 -0.08 7.12
C ILE A 38 -3.45 0.55 7.41
N THR A 39 -2.50 -0.28 7.83
CA THR A 39 -1.15 0.18 8.18
C THR A 39 -0.36 0.50 6.90
N PRO A 40 0.33 1.65 6.83
CA PRO A 40 1.25 1.91 5.73
C PRO A 40 2.42 0.93 5.83
N HIS A 41 2.56 0.05 4.85
CA HIS A 41 3.70 -0.85 4.79
C HIS A 41 4.80 -0.22 3.94
N ARG A 42 5.98 0.04 4.51
CA ARG A 42 7.07 0.75 3.81
C ARG A 42 7.77 -0.07 2.71
N SER A 43 7.49 -1.37 2.61
CA SER A 43 8.17 -2.30 1.69
C SER A 43 7.25 -3.48 1.34
N SER A 44 6.17 -3.25 0.60
CA SER A 44 5.36 -4.39 0.17
C SER A 44 6.05 -5.10 -0.98
N ARG A 45 6.29 -6.40 -0.85
CA ARG A 45 6.66 -7.26 -1.97
C ARG A 45 5.40 -7.80 -2.60
N TYR A 46 5.26 -7.67 -3.91
CA TYR A 46 4.21 -8.31 -4.69
C TYR A 46 4.82 -9.41 -5.53
N LEU A 47 4.36 -10.65 -5.29
CA LEU A 47 4.88 -11.84 -5.96
C LEU A 47 6.42 -11.97 -5.85
N GLY A 48 7.00 -11.56 -4.72
CA GLY A 48 8.45 -11.59 -4.48
C GLY A 48 9.22 -10.36 -4.94
N LEU A 49 8.58 -9.42 -5.65
CA LEU A 49 9.20 -8.20 -6.16
C LEU A 49 8.82 -6.98 -5.32
N PRO A 50 9.75 -6.07 -4.97
CA PRO A 50 9.41 -4.86 -4.22
C PRO A 50 8.47 -3.95 -5.03
N LEU A 51 7.31 -3.62 -4.44
CA LEU A 51 6.36 -2.63 -4.95
C LEU A 51 6.87 -1.23 -4.58
N GLY A 52 6.82 -0.31 -5.54
CA GLY A 52 7.23 1.08 -5.34
C GLY A 52 8.66 1.36 -5.78
N ILE A 53 9.04 0.96 -7.00
CA ILE A 53 10.25 1.46 -7.67
C ILE A 53 10.01 2.93 -8.05
N GLY A 54 10.19 3.84 -7.10
CA GLY A 54 10.44 5.24 -7.36
C GLY A 54 11.94 5.50 -7.30
N ARG A 55 12.52 6.08 -8.36
CA ARG A 55 13.87 6.65 -8.60
C ARG A 55 15.15 6.11 -7.90
N SER A 56 15.10 5.45 -6.74
CA SER A 56 16.22 4.69 -6.17
C SER A 56 16.20 3.26 -6.71
N LYS A 57 16.73 3.09 -7.92
CA LYS A 57 17.10 1.78 -8.48
C LYS A 57 18.41 1.23 -7.88
N GLY A 58 19.12 2.01 -7.05
CA GLY A 58 20.42 1.63 -6.51
C GLY A 58 20.31 0.66 -5.34
N GLU A 59 19.65 1.07 -4.24
CA GLU A 59 19.67 0.31 -2.99
C GLU A 59 18.90 -1.01 -3.02
N THR A 60 17.85 -1.10 -3.84
CA THR A 60 16.97 -2.28 -3.89
C THR A 60 17.63 -3.51 -4.54
N PHE A 61 18.69 -3.33 -5.34
CA PHE A 61 19.39 -4.43 -6.02
C PHE A 61 20.72 -4.82 -5.36
N HIS A 62 21.06 -4.26 -4.18
CA HIS A 62 22.29 -4.61 -3.44
C HIS A 62 22.16 -5.87 -2.57
N TYR A 63 21.47 -6.89 -3.07
CA TYR A 63 21.59 -8.24 -2.51
C TYR A 63 21.99 -9.21 -3.62
N VAL A 64 23.30 -9.25 -3.86
CA VAL A 64 24.03 -10.42 -4.33
C VAL A 64 25.15 -10.66 -3.32
#